data_AF-A0A1R3S2C7-F1
#
_entry.id   AF-A0A1R3S2C7-F1
#
_cell.length_a   1.000
_cell.length_b   1.000
_cell.length_c   1.000
_cell.angle_alpha   90.00
_cell.angle_beta   90.00
_cell.angle_gamma   90.00
#
_symmetry.space_group_name_H-M   'P 1'
#
loop_
_entity.id
_entity.type
_entity.pdbx_description
1 polymer ?
#
loop_
_entity_poly.entity_id
_entity_poly.type
_entity_poly.pdbx_seq_one_letter_code
_entity_poly.pdbx_strand_id
1 'polypeptide(L)'
;MTVEGMTMVYEVPDEQTLQEWFASTFIVSSASNAAELYSSATPIKQATLYYIPKSGEILLRAPHNLLDGKGMLYFTPYPLTIDLLPFWESAHTLNKYYQTTIKDDPEFLELNGHIMRVMLNAIQTPEFQAIPISRDAIVSSMGVAERYVQRAYGNMTVRDIRMGLDVLLGPSVLFVYTFQDQLRLAYSFNDGYEEPTKIDCYLKEIERVLIKELLG
;
A
#
# COMPACT_ATOMS: atom_id res chain seq x y z
N MET A 1 -20.83 14.37 1.26
CA MET A 1 -19.92 15.52 1.05
C MET A 1 -20.37 16.22 -0.21
N THR A 2 -20.53 17.53 -0.14
CA THR A 2 -20.81 18.40 -1.28
C THR A 2 -19.60 19.32 -1.49
N VAL A 3 -19.40 19.76 -2.74
CA VAL A 3 -18.33 20.70 -3.07
C VAL A 3 -18.97 22.08 -3.21
N GLU A 4 -18.61 23.00 -2.33
CA GLU A 4 -18.99 24.41 -2.42
C GLU A 4 -17.77 25.26 -2.77
N GLY A 5 -17.64 25.61 -4.05
CA GLY A 5 -16.45 26.27 -4.57
C GLY A 5 -15.22 25.37 -4.46
N MET A 6 -14.25 25.77 -3.63
CA MET A 6 -13.04 24.98 -3.32
C MET A 6 -13.13 24.24 -1.97
N THR A 7 -14.28 24.29 -1.30
CA THR A 7 -14.46 23.73 0.04
C THR A 7 -15.22 22.42 -0.02
N MET A 8 -14.67 21.38 0.59
CA MET A 8 -15.40 20.14 0.85
C MET A 8 -16.27 20.37 2.09
N VAL A 9 -17.60 20.38 1.90
CA VAL A 9 -18.56 20.55 3.00
C VAL A 9 -19.02 19.17 3.45
N TYR A 10 -18.81 18.90 4.74
CA TYR A 10 -19.34 17.74 5.42
C TYR A 10 -20.62 18.13 6.16
N GLU A 11 -21.75 17.67 5.63
CA GLU A 11 -23.02 17.73 6.34
C GLU A 11 -23.07 16.58 7.33
N VAL A 12 -23.36 16.89 8.59
CA VAL A 12 -23.52 15.88 9.63
C VAL A 12 -24.79 15.08 9.30
N PRO A 13 -24.67 13.76 9.04
CA PRO A 13 -25.81 12.94 8.70
C PRO A 13 -26.77 12.83 9.89
N ASP A 14 -28.06 12.70 9.59
CA ASP A 14 -29.03 12.30 10.62
C ASP A 14 -28.82 10.85 11.05
N GLU A 15 -29.52 10.45 12.12
CA GLU A 15 -29.36 9.12 12.71
C GLU A 15 -29.68 8.00 11.70
N GLN A 16 -30.73 8.17 10.88
CA GLN A 16 -31.11 7.18 9.89
C GLN A 16 -30.00 7.00 8.84
N THR A 17 -29.50 8.09 8.29
CA THR A 17 -28.42 8.10 7.29
C THR A 17 -27.15 7.47 7.87
N LEU A 18 -26.85 7.74 9.15
CA LEU A 18 -25.70 7.15 9.83
C LEU A 18 -25.84 5.63 9.98
N GLN A 19 -27.04 5.14 10.32
CA GLN A 19 -27.30 3.69 10.42
C GLN A 19 -27.20 3.00 9.05
N GLU A 20 -27.72 3.60 7.99
CA GLU A 20 -27.59 3.09 6.62
C GLU A 20 -26.11 3.05 6.17
N TRP A 21 -25.34 4.09 6.50
CA TRP A 21 -23.90 4.11 6.25
C TRP A 21 -23.18 3.00 7.03
N PHE A 22 -23.46 2.86 8.33
CA PHE A 22 -22.84 1.81 9.16
C PHE A 22 -23.17 0.41 8.63
N ALA A 23 -24.43 0.14 8.32
CA ALA A 23 -24.87 -1.15 7.77
C ALA A 23 -24.22 -1.49 6.42
N SER A 24 -23.83 -0.47 5.64
CA SER A 24 -23.17 -0.66 4.34
C SER A 24 -21.64 -0.61 4.38
N THR A 25 -21.03 -0.26 5.52
CA THR A 25 -19.57 -0.13 5.67
C THR A 25 -18.98 -1.02 6.75
N PHE A 26 -19.78 -1.57 7.67
CA PHE A 26 -19.36 -2.56 8.65
C PHE A 26 -20.09 -3.89 8.40
N ILE A 27 -19.33 -4.90 7.96
CA ILE A 27 -19.90 -6.18 7.55
C ILE A 27 -19.34 -7.31 8.42
N VAL A 28 -20.23 -8.05 9.09
CA VAL A 28 -19.86 -9.32 9.73
C VAL A 28 -19.92 -10.42 8.68
N SER A 29 -18.76 -10.91 8.25
CA SER A 29 -18.64 -11.90 7.17
C SER A 29 -18.75 -13.33 7.69
N SER A 30 -19.37 -14.19 6.88
CA SER A 30 -19.45 -15.63 7.12
C SER A 30 -18.25 -16.41 6.58
N ALA A 31 -17.30 -15.74 5.91
CA ALA A 31 -16.06 -16.33 5.42
C ALA A 31 -15.26 -17.00 6.56
N SER A 32 -14.43 -17.97 6.23
CA SER A 32 -13.62 -18.70 7.22
C SER A 32 -12.45 -17.86 7.70
N ASN A 33 -11.88 -17.02 6.83
CA ASN A 33 -10.79 -16.10 7.12
C ASN A 33 -10.71 -14.94 6.12
N ALA A 34 -9.81 -13.98 6.37
CA ALA A 34 -9.60 -12.80 5.55
C ALA A 34 -9.07 -13.12 4.15
N ALA A 35 -8.23 -14.15 4.00
CA ALA A 35 -7.69 -14.56 2.70
C ALA A 35 -8.78 -15.14 1.79
N GLU A 36 -9.68 -15.98 2.33
CA GLU A 36 -10.85 -16.47 1.60
C GLU A 36 -11.71 -15.29 1.14
N LEU A 37 -12.08 -14.40 2.06
CA LEU A 37 -12.90 -13.23 1.76
C LEU A 37 -12.26 -12.33 0.69
N TYR A 38 -10.94 -12.15 0.78
CA TYR A 38 -10.15 -11.37 -0.18
C TYR A 38 -10.11 -12.02 -1.56
N SER A 39 -9.93 -13.34 -1.63
CA SER A 39 -9.86 -14.08 -2.91
C SER A 39 -11.18 -14.09 -3.69
N SER A 40 -12.32 -14.05 -3.01
CA SER A 40 -13.66 -14.02 -3.62
C SER A 40 -14.24 -12.61 -3.73
N ALA A 41 -13.41 -11.58 -3.50
CA ALA A 41 -13.88 -10.24 -3.26
C ALA A 41 -14.35 -9.54 -4.54
N THR A 42 -15.55 -8.96 -4.51
CA THR A 42 -16.04 -8.10 -5.60
C THR A 42 -15.54 -6.67 -5.43
N PRO A 43 -15.56 -5.84 -6.49
CA PRO A 43 -15.34 -4.40 -6.37
C PRO A 43 -16.26 -3.77 -5.30
N ILE A 44 -15.70 -2.88 -4.50
CA ILE A 44 -16.42 -2.14 -3.45
C ILE A 44 -16.68 -0.71 -3.89
N LYS A 45 -17.83 -0.16 -3.48
CA LYS A 45 -18.21 1.22 -3.79
C LYS A 45 -17.59 2.24 -2.83
N GLN A 46 -17.22 1.80 -1.64
CA GLN A 46 -16.74 2.63 -0.54
C GLN A 46 -15.83 1.80 0.37
N ALA A 47 -15.01 2.47 1.18
CA ALA A 47 -14.24 1.79 2.22
C ALA A 47 -15.18 0.99 3.13
N THR A 48 -14.82 -0.28 3.37
CA THR A 48 -15.65 -1.24 4.08
C THR A 48 -14.78 -2.05 5.03
N LEU A 49 -15.18 -2.11 6.29
CA LEU A 49 -14.57 -2.91 7.34
C LEU A 49 -15.34 -4.21 7.50
N TYR A 50 -14.62 -5.33 7.44
CA TYR A 50 -15.17 -6.65 7.62
C TYR A 50 -14.68 -7.23 8.94
N TYR A 51 -15.59 -7.74 9.77
CA TYR A 51 -15.24 -8.61 10.89
C TYR A 51 -15.54 -10.06 10.53
N ILE A 52 -14.61 -10.97 10.79
CA ILE A 52 -14.70 -12.38 10.42
C ILE A 52 -14.66 -13.22 11.70
N PRO A 53 -15.84 -13.55 12.30
CA PRO A 53 -15.89 -14.18 13.62
C PRO A 53 -15.20 -15.54 13.70
N LYS A 54 -15.19 -16.30 12.60
CA LYS A 54 -14.60 -17.66 12.56
C LYS A 54 -13.09 -17.66 12.79
N SER A 55 -12.39 -16.64 12.31
CA SER A 55 -10.93 -16.49 12.47
C SER A 55 -10.54 -15.41 13.49
N GLY A 56 -11.48 -14.56 13.90
CA GLY A 56 -11.19 -13.39 14.73
C GLY A 56 -10.43 -12.30 13.98
N GLU A 57 -10.52 -12.27 12.65
CA GLU A 57 -9.82 -11.30 11.80
C GLU A 57 -10.70 -10.08 11.51
N ILE A 58 -10.03 -8.95 11.28
CA ILE A 58 -10.62 -7.73 10.76
C ILE A 58 -9.94 -7.42 9.43
N LEU A 59 -10.72 -7.19 8.38
CA LEU A 59 -10.22 -6.82 7.06
C LEU A 59 -10.80 -5.45 6.68
N LEU A 60 -9.93 -4.45 6.52
CA LEU A 60 -10.30 -3.18 5.92
C LEU A 60 -10.02 -3.24 4.43
N ARG A 61 -11.05 -3.04 3.60
CA ARG A 61 -10.89 -2.83 2.16
C ARG A 61 -11.26 -1.39 1.84
N ALA A 62 -10.43 -0.71 1.07
CA ALA A 62 -10.74 0.62 0.58
C ALA A 62 -10.25 0.77 -0.86
N PRO A 63 -11.03 1.39 -1.75
CA PRO A 63 -10.53 1.82 -3.05
C PRO A 63 -9.27 2.66 -2.88
N HIS A 64 -8.24 2.38 -3.67
CA HIS A 64 -6.94 3.07 -3.61
C HIS A 64 -7.16 4.59 -3.65
N ASN A 65 -7.96 5.08 -4.60
CA ASN A 65 -8.31 6.50 -4.76
C ASN A 65 -8.97 7.17 -3.54
N LEU A 66 -9.55 6.40 -2.60
CA LEU A 66 -10.13 6.93 -1.35
C LEU A 66 -9.12 6.95 -0.19
N LEU A 67 -8.06 6.13 -0.25
CA LEU A 67 -6.89 6.24 0.64
C LEU A 67 -5.89 7.31 0.13
N ASP A 68 -5.96 7.63 -1.16
CA ASP A 68 -5.06 8.53 -1.92
C ASP A 68 -5.30 10.03 -1.72
N GLY A 69 -5.70 10.48 -0.53
CA GLY A 69 -5.78 11.92 -0.21
C GLY A 69 -4.38 12.58 -0.13
N LYS A 70 -3.99 13.07 1.05
CA LYS A 70 -2.58 13.38 1.32
C LYS A 70 -1.66 12.17 1.06
N GLY A 71 -2.22 10.95 1.11
CA GLY A 71 -1.55 9.71 0.72
C GLY A 71 -0.90 9.80 -0.65
N MET A 72 -1.55 10.29 -1.70
CA MET A 72 -0.93 10.37 -3.02
C MET A 72 0.29 11.31 -3.07
N LEU A 73 0.39 12.31 -2.18
CA LEU A 73 1.59 13.15 -2.04
C LEU A 73 2.77 12.40 -1.42
N TYR A 74 2.51 11.38 -0.59
CA TYR A 74 3.53 10.57 0.09
C TYR A 74 3.74 9.18 -0.54
N PHE A 75 2.76 8.69 -1.31
CA PHE A 75 2.74 7.40 -2.00
C PHE A 75 3.05 7.53 -3.50
N THR A 76 3.35 8.73 -4.01
CA THR A 76 3.95 8.90 -5.32
C THR A 76 5.19 8.00 -5.42
N PRO A 77 5.24 7.06 -6.37
CA PRO A 77 6.49 6.37 -6.66
C PRO A 77 7.48 7.38 -7.25
N TYR A 78 8.56 7.64 -6.53
CA TYR A 78 9.63 8.49 -7.03
C TYR A 78 10.71 7.64 -7.69
N PRO A 79 11.08 7.95 -8.95
CA PRO A 79 12.10 7.19 -9.63
C PRO A 79 13.46 7.44 -8.99
N LEU A 80 14.12 6.36 -8.59
CA LEU A 80 15.53 6.37 -8.22
C LEU A 80 16.27 5.44 -9.18
N THR A 81 17.19 6.00 -9.95
CA THR A 81 18.12 5.24 -10.77
C THR A 81 19.47 5.24 -10.06
N ILE A 82 19.96 4.05 -9.73
CA ILE A 82 21.30 3.84 -9.18
C ILE A 82 22.01 2.73 -9.94
N ASP A 83 23.32 2.83 -10.05
CA ASP A 83 24.13 1.75 -10.58
C ASP A 83 24.09 0.52 -9.66
N LEU A 84 24.46 -0.64 -10.21
CA LEU A 84 24.66 -1.86 -9.43
C LEU A 84 25.89 -1.69 -8.53
N LEU A 85 25.64 -1.31 -7.27
CA LEU A 85 26.64 -1.11 -6.23
C LEU A 85 26.60 -2.25 -5.19
N PRO A 86 27.67 -2.43 -4.40
CA PRO A 86 27.62 -3.28 -3.20
C PRO A 86 26.46 -2.89 -2.28
N PHE A 87 25.92 -3.87 -1.53
CA PHE A 87 24.72 -3.70 -0.70
C PHE A 87 24.72 -2.41 0.12
N TRP A 88 25.78 -2.20 0.90
CA TRP A 88 25.87 -1.02 1.76
C TRP A 88 25.96 0.28 0.97
N GLU A 89 26.67 0.31 -0.15
CA GLU A 89 26.75 1.51 -0.99
C GLU A 89 25.38 1.86 -1.60
N SER A 90 24.62 0.86 -2.08
CA SER A 90 23.24 1.03 -2.52
C SER A 90 22.34 1.53 -1.39
N ALA A 91 22.44 0.94 -0.19
CA ALA A 91 21.63 1.32 0.96
C ALA A 91 21.90 2.76 1.41
N HIS A 92 23.17 3.18 1.48
CA HIS A 92 23.54 4.56 1.81
C HIS A 92 23.07 5.54 0.74
N THR A 93 23.16 5.17 -0.54
CA THR A 93 22.70 6.01 -1.66
C THR A 93 21.18 6.21 -1.61
N LEU A 94 20.42 5.12 -1.42
CA LEU A 94 18.97 5.18 -1.26
C LEU A 94 18.56 6.03 -0.05
N ASN A 95 19.20 5.82 1.11
CA ASN A 95 18.90 6.60 2.31
C ASN A 95 19.21 8.09 2.12
N LYS A 96 20.37 8.42 1.52
CA LYS A 96 20.75 9.81 1.25
C LYS A 96 19.73 10.46 0.32
N TYR A 97 19.38 9.82 -0.80
CA TYR A 97 18.38 10.33 -1.73
C TYR A 97 17.05 10.63 -1.04
N TYR A 98 16.54 9.68 -0.24
CA TYR A 98 15.29 9.86 0.49
C TYR A 98 15.33 11.05 1.47
N GLN A 99 16.39 11.16 2.28
CA GLN A 99 16.50 12.26 3.25
C GLN A 99 16.57 13.62 2.52
N THR A 100 17.42 13.75 1.50
CA THR A 100 17.69 15.06 0.90
C THR A 100 16.65 15.52 -0.09
N THR A 101 16.01 14.61 -0.82
CA THR A 101 15.09 14.96 -1.92
C THR A 101 13.62 14.89 -1.51
N ILE A 102 13.28 14.01 -0.57
CA ILE A 102 11.87 13.77 -0.21
C ILE A 102 11.55 14.34 1.16
N LYS A 103 12.38 14.03 2.17
CA LYS A 103 12.05 14.35 3.56
C LYS A 103 12.39 15.79 3.96
N ASP A 104 13.56 16.28 3.55
CA ASP A 104 14.09 17.57 3.99
C ASP A 104 13.88 18.70 2.96
N ASP A 105 13.20 18.43 1.84
CA ASP A 105 12.85 19.41 0.82
C ASP A 105 11.36 19.83 0.93
N PRO A 106 11.05 21.01 1.49
CA PRO A 106 9.68 21.47 1.65
C PRO A 106 9.00 21.83 0.31
N GLU A 107 9.76 22.19 -0.73
CA GLU A 107 9.22 22.55 -2.04
C GLU A 107 8.84 21.31 -2.87
N PHE A 108 9.44 20.15 -2.55
CA PHE A 108 9.16 18.90 -3.24
C PHE A 108 7.68 18.50 -3.20
N LEU A 109 7.01 18.70 -2.07
CA LEU A 109 5.57 18.44 -1.93
C LEU A 109 4.73 19.35 -2.82
N GLU A 110 5.14 20.60 -3.02
CA GLU A 110 4.45 21.56 -3.88
C GLU A 110 4.61 21.20 -5.37
N LEU A 111 5.77 20.64 -5.73
CA LEU A 111 6.07 20.19 -7.08
C LEU A 111 5.30 18.91 -7.45
N ASN A 112 4.94 18.07 -6.48
CA ASN A 112 4.30 16.78 -6.74
C ASN A 112 3.00 16.91 -7.54
N GLY A 113 2.17 17.92 -7.26
CA GLY A 113 0.94 18.16 -8.03
C GLY A 113 1.20 18.47 -9.51
N HIS A 114 2.28 19.20 -9.80
CA HIS A 114 2.70 19.50 -11.17
C HIS A 114 3.29 18.26 -11.86
N ILE A 115 4.17 17.52 -11.17
CA ILE A 115 4.74 16.26 -11.67
C ILE A 115 3.63 15.27 -12.03
N MET A 116 2.66 15.10 -11.14
CA MET A 116 1.54 14.18 -11.36
C MET A 116 0.70 14.56 -12.57
N ARG A 117 0.45 15.85 -12.79
CA ARG A 117 -0.29 16.29 -13.98
C ARG A 117 0.48 16.02 -15.26
N VAL A 118 1.80 16.21 -15.26
CA VAL A 118 2.66 15.89 -16.41
C VAL A 118 2.68 14.38 -16.67
N MET A 119 2.83 13.57 -15.62
CA MET A 119 2.78 12.10 -15.72
C MET A 119 1.43 11.62 -16.24
N LEU A 120 0.32 12.15 -15.73
CA LEU A 120 -1.02 11.77 -16.19
C LEU A 120 -1.19 12.03 -17.69
N ASN A 121 -0.73 13.19 -18.17
CA ASN A 121 -0.78 13.52 -19.59
C ASN A 121 0.11 12.58 -20.43
N ALA A 122 1.29 12.21 -19.91
CA ALA A 122 2.21 11.30 -20.59
C ALA A 122 1.67 9.86 -20.66
N ILE A 123 1.05 9.36 -19.59
CA ILE A 123 0.49 8.00 -19.53
C ILE A 123 -0.67 7.81 -20.53
N GLN A 124 -1.34 8.90 -20.90
CA GLN A 124 -2.42 8.89 -21.88
C GLN A 124 -1.93 8.84 -23.33
N THR A 125 -0.63 9.01 -23.60
CA THR A 125 -0.14 9.00 -24.98
C THR A 125 -0.01 7.57 -25.54
N PRO A 126 -0.21 7.37 -26.86
CA PRO A 126 -0.04 6.07 -27.49
C PRO A 126 1.38 5.49 -27.32
N GLU A 127 2.40 6.37 -27.33
CA GLU A 127 3.79 5.96 -27.15
C GLU A 127 4.01 5.34 -25.78
N PHE A 128 3.46 5.94 -24.71
CA PHE A 128 3.58 5.40 -23.37
C PHE A 128 2.81 4.08 -23.23
N GLN A 129 1.60 3.99 -23.79
CA GLN A 129 0.80 2.76 -23.75
C GLN A 129 1.43 1.60 -24.54
N ALA A 130 2.31 1.89 -25.49
CA ALA A 130 3.08 0.89 -26.23
C ALA A 130 4.31 0.38 -25.47
N ILE A 131 4.73 1.05 -24.39
CA ILE A 131 5.85 0.60 -23.55
C ILE A 131 5.42 -0.67 -22.79
N PRO A 132 6.22 -1.75 -22.82
CA PRO A 132 5.93 -2.92 -22.01
C PRO A 132 5.77 -2.56 -20.54
N ILE A 133 4.72 -3.08 -19.90
CA ILE A 133 4.50 -2.85 -18.47
C ILE A 133 5.69 -3.41 -17.69
N SER A 134 6.30 -2.57 -16.86
CA SER A 134 7.39 -3.02 -15.98
C SER A 134 6.88 -4.08 -15.02
N ARG A 135 7.73 -5.08 -14.81
CA ARG A 135 7.52 -6.19 -13.87
C ARG A 135 8.23 -5.97 -12.55
N ASP A 136 9.02 -4.91 -12.45
CA ASP A 136 9.74 -4.57 -11.23
C ASP A 136 8.76 -4.11 -10.15
N ALA A 137 9.00 -4.55 -8.91
CA ALA A 137 8.20 -4.15 -7.79
C ALA A 137 8.45 -2.69 -7.41
N ILE A 138 7.38 -1.93 -7.23
CA ILE A 138 7.44 -0.65 -6.53
C ILE A 138 7.62 -0.96 -5.04
N VAL A 139 8.71 -0.48 -4.44
CA VAL A 139 9.01 -0.69 -3.03
C VAL A 139 8.32 0.39 -2.19
N SER A 140 7.52 -0.03 -1.22
CA SER A 140 6.82 0.86 -0.29
C SER A 140 7.17 0.52 1.16
N SER A 141 7.92 1.40 1.82
CA SER A 141 8.27 1.24 3.23
C SER A 141 7.22 1.88 4.14
N MET A 142 6.49 1.07 4.90
CA MET A 142 5.48 1.54 5.88
C MET A 142 6.08 1.73 7.29
N GLY A 143 7.32 1.29 7.51
CA GLY A 143 8.04 1.47 8.77
C GLY A 143 7.55 0.55 9.89
N VAL A 144 7.43 1.09 11.11
CA VAL A 144 7.05 0.33 12.31
C VAL A 144 5.54 0.36 12.50
N ALA A 145 4.87 -0.76 12.26
CA ALA A 145 3.41 -0.84 12.30
C ALA A 145 2.85 -0.52 13.69
N GLU A 146 3.61 -0.82 14.76
CA GLU A 146 3.21 -0.52 16.14
C GLU A 146 3.07 0.96 16.47
N ARG A 147 3.53 1.87 15.58
CA ARG A 147 3.23 3.31 15.70
C ARG A 147 1.76 3.63 15.43
N TYR A 148 1.06 2.75 14.72
CA TYR A 148 -0.33 2.94 14.29
C TYR A 148 -1.28 1.88 14.85
N VAL A 149 -0.81 0.64 15.01
CA VAL A 149 -1.59 -0.49 15.52
C VAL A 149 -0.90 -1.12 16.72
N GLN A 150 -1.49 -0.99 17.90
CA GLN A 150 -0.93 -1.53 19.14
C GLN A 150 -0.99 -3.05 19.16
N ARG A 151 -0.05 -3.71 19.85
CA ARG A 151 -0.04 -5.17 20.02
C ARG A 151 -1.24 -5.68 20.81
N ALA A 152 -1.89 -4.84 21.62
CA ALA A 152 -3.08 -5.19 22.38
C ALA A 152 -4.00 -3.98 22.59
N TYR A 153 -5.31 -4.27 22.67
CA TYR A 153 -6.37 -3.30 22.98
C TYR A 153 -7.27 -3.92 24.05
N GLY A 154 -7.09 -3.50 25.31
CA GLY A 154 -7.80 -4.11 26.43
C GLY A 154 -7.47 -5.60 26.58
N ASN A 155 -8.48 -6.46 26.44
CA ASN A 155 -8.34 -7.92 26.48
C ASN A 155 -8.07 -8.56 25.11
N MET A 156 -7.95 -7.77 24.05
CA MET A 156 -7.68 -8.26 22.69
C MET A 156 -6.18 -8.14 22.37
N THR A 157 -5.60 -9.17 21.78
CA THR A 157 -4.22 -9.16 21.28
C THR A 157 -4.20 -9.21 19.76
N VAL A 158 -3.46 -8.30 19.14
CA VAL A 158 -3.23 -8.29 17.69
C VAL A 158 -2.11 -9.27 17.38
N ARG A 159 -2.47 -10.39 16.73
CA ARG A 159 -1.53 -11.47 16.42
C ARG A 159 -0.69 -11.21 15.18
N ASP A 160 -1.26 -10.53 14.19
CA ASP A 160 -0.65 -10.32 12.89
C ASP A 160 -1.26 -9.08 12.22
N ILE A 161 -0.52 -8.47 11.29
CA ILE A 161 -0.98 -7.38 10.44
C ILE A 161 -0.53 -7.70 9.02
N ARG A 162 -1.46 -7.64 8.07
CA ARG A 162 -1.19 -7.90 6.65
C ARG A 162 -1.62 -6.70 5.83
N MET A 163 -0.70 -6.24 4.98
CA MET A 163 -0.94 -5.21 3.98
C MET A 163 -0.90 -5.84 2.59
N GLY A 164 -1.80 -5.41 1.71
CA GLY A 164 -1.84 -5.88 0.33
C GLY A 164 -2.60 -4.89 -0.56
N LEU A 165 -2.38 -5.03 -1.86
CA LEU A 165 -3.03 -4.24 -2.90
C LEU A 165 -3.59 -5.19 -3.98
N ASP A 166 -4.81 -4.90 -4.44
CA ASP A 166 -5.35 -5.51 -5.66
C ASP A 166 -4.60 -4.93 -6.87
N VAL A 167 -3.66 -5.68 -7.42
CA VAL A 167 -2.85 -5.27 -8.58
C VAL A 167 -3.57 -5.68 -9.86
N LEU A 168 -4.17 -4.71 -10.57
CA LEU A 168 -4.98 -4.97 -11.77
C LEU A 168 -4.13 -5.15 -13.05
N LEU A 169 -2.98 -4.49 -13.12
CA LEU A 169 -2.06 -4.53 -14.27
C LEU A 169 -0.71 -5.13 -13.83
N GLY A 170 0.34 -4.95 -14.63
CA GLY A 170 1.66 -5.53 -14.32
C GLY A 170 2.47 -4.95 -13.14
N PRO A 171 2.37 -3.69 -12.70
CA PRO A 171 3.28 -3.17 -11.68
C PRO A 171 2.96 -3.77 -10.31
N SER A 172 3.85 -4.64 -9.85
CA SER A 172 3.79 -5.26 -8.53
C SER A 172 4.21 -4.28 -7.45
N VAL A 173 3.83 -4.54 -6.20
CA VAL A 173 4.20 -3.70 -5.04
C VAL A 173 4.80 -4.58 -3.95
N LEU A 174 5.96 -4.19 -3.44
CA LEU A 174 6.60 -4.79 -2.27
C LEU A 174 6.44 -3.85 -1.07
N PHE A 175 5.58 -4.21 -0.12
CA PHE A 175 5.49 -3.54 1.16
C PHE A 175 6.53 -4.06 2.14
N VAL A 176 7.24 -3.13 2.78
CA VAL A 176 8.25 -3.40 3.80
C VAL A 176 7.85 -2.73 5.11
N TYR A 177 7.66 -3.52 6.16
CA TYR A 177 7.27 -3.02 7.48
C TYR A 177 7.70 -3.95 8.59
N THR A 178 7.55 -3.52 9.84
CA THR A 178 7.79 -4.36 11.00
C THR A 178 6.53 -4.49 11.85
N PHE A 179 6.33 -5.68 12.42
CA PHE A 179 5.33 -5.93 13.45
C PHE A 179 5.78 -7.09 14.33
N GLN A 180 5.63 -6.94 15.65
CA GLN A 180 6.15 -7.85 16.67
C GLN A 180 7.66 -8.11 16.52
N ASP A 181 8.41 -7.03 16.29
CA ASP A 181 9.88 -7.06 16.17
C ASP A 181 10.38 -7.93 15.00
N GLN A 182 9.49 -8.25 14.05
CA GLN A 182 9.80 -9.01 12.84
C GLN A 182 9.63 -8.15 11.60
N LEU A 183 10.62 -8.21 10.70
CA LEU A 183 10.52 -7.65 9.36
C LEU A 183 9.50 -8.45 8.54
N ARG A 184 8.60 -7.73 7.86
CA ARG A 184 7.58 -8.26 6.98
C ARG A 184 7.82 -7.75 5.57
N LEU A 185 7.87 -8.68 4.62
CA LEU A 185 7.90 -8.43 3.18
C LEU A 185 6.58 -8.94 2.61
N ALA A 186 5.72 -8.04 2.14
CA ALA A 186 4.44 -8.39 1.54
C ALA A 186 4.44 -7.96 0.06
N TYR A 187 4.44 -8.95 -0.83
CA TYR A 187 4.49 -8.74 -2.28
C TYR A 187 3.09 -8.90 -2.87
N SER A 188 2.53 -7.83 -3.41
CA SER A 188 1.25 -7.82 -4.14
C SER A 188 1.52 -7.84 -5.63
N PHE A 189 0.93 -8.81 -6.33
CA PHE A 189 1.15 -9.03 -7.76
C PHE A 189 -0.10 -9.58 -8.43
N ASN A 190 -0.12 -9.50 -9.76
CA ASN A 190 -1.14 -10.09 -10.61
C ASN A 190 -0.61 -11.38 -11.24
N ASP A 191 -1.25 -12.51 -10.96
CA ASP A 191 -0.82 -13.84 -11.45
C ASP A 191 -1.04 -14.05 -12.95
N GLY A 192 -1.75 -13.15 -13.62
CA GLY A 192 -1.81 -13.06 -15.09
C GLY A 192 -0.54 -12.47 -15.72
N TYR A 193 0.29 -11.77 -14.94
CA TYR A 193 1.55 -11.15 -15.41
C TYR A 193 2.79 -11.82 -14.79
N GLU A 194 2.68 -12.28 -13.53
CA GLU A 194 3.76 -12.87 -12.75
C GLU A 194 3.47 -14.31 -12.34
N GLU A 195 4.52 -15.14 -12.29
CA GLU A 195 4.39 -16.50 -11.77
C GLU A 195 4.67 -16.53 -10.26
N PRO A 196 3.76 -17.09 -9.43
CA PRO A 196 3.96 -17.14 -7.98
C PRO A 196 5.30 -17.76 -7.54
N THR A 197 5.79 -18.75 -8.29
CA THR A 197 7.09 -19.41 -8.03
C THR A 197 8.27 -18.47 -8.24
N LYS A 198 8.20 -17.55 -9.21
CA LYS A 198 9.23 -16.53 -9.44
C LYS A 198 9.25 -15.50 -8.32
N ILE A 199 8.06 -15.09 -7.85
CA ILE A 199 7.94 -14.16 -6.72
C ILE A 199 8.50 -14.80 -5.44
N ASP A 200 8.20 -16.07 -5.19
CA ASP A 200 8.77 -16.81 -4.05
C ASP A 200 10.31 -16.90 -4.13
N CYS A 201 10.86 -17.20 -5.30
CA CYS A 201 12.31 -17.19 -5.51
C CYS A 201 12.92 -15.81 -5.25
N TYR A 202 12.26 -14.74 -5.71
CA TYR A 202 12.70 -13.37 -5.50
C TYR A 202 12.70 -12.97 -4.02
N LEU A 203 11.64 -13.28 -3.27
CA LEU A 203 11.55 -13.01 -1.83
C LEU A 203 12.60 -13.79 -1.03
N LYS A 204 12.86 -15.06 -1.38
CA LYS A 204 13.92 -15.87 -0.76
C LYS A 204 15.31 -15.30 -1.02
N GLU A 205 15.54 -14.74 -2.20
CA GLU A 205 16.82 -14.10 -2.51
C GLU A 205 17.00 -12.79 -1.72
N ILE A 206 15.94 -11.99 -1.58
CA ILE A 206 15.95 -10.82 -0.68
C ILE A 206 16.27 -11.25 0.75
N GLU A 207 15.56 -12.25 1.28
CA GLU A 207 15.80 -12.79 2.62
C GLU A 207 17.26 -13.24 2.79
N ARG A 208 17.79 -14.01 1.83
CA ARG A 208 19.18 -14.49 1.84
C ARG A 208 20.19 -13.34 1.91
N VAL A 209 20.00 -12.31 1.09
CA VAL A 209 20.88 -11.13 1.08
C VAL A 209 20.76 -10.37 2.40
N LEU A 210 19.55 -10.13 2.90
CA LEU A 210 19.33 -9.41 4.16
C LEU A 210 19.93 -10.16 5.36
N ILE A 211 19.76 -11.48 5.45
CA ILE A 211 20.37 -12.29 6.51
C ILE A 211 21.90 -12.14 6.45
N LYS A 212 22.50 -12.38 5.28
CA LYS A 212 23.96 -12.29 5.10
C LYS A 212 24.51 -10.92 5.49
N GLU A 213 23.87 -9.84 5.03
CA GLU A 213 24.41 -8.48 5.19
C GLU A 213 24.09 -7.87 6.56
N LEU A 214 22.97 -8.26 7.20
CA LEU A 214 22.53 -7.66 8.47
C LEU A 214 22.82 -8.52 9.70
N LEU A 215 22.93 -9.84 9.56
CA LEU A 215 23.08 -10.77 10.68
C LEU A 215 24.44 -11.50 10.70
N GLY A 216 25.19 -11.46 9.59
CA GLY A 216 26.48 -12.15 9.43
C GLY A 216 26.32 -13.61 9.04
#